data_AF-A0A9Q6LKG1-F1
#
_entry.id   AF-A0A9Q6LKG1-F1
#
_cell.length_a   1.000
_cell.length_b   1.000
_cell.length_c   1.000
_cell.angle_alpha   90.00
_cell.angle_beta   90.00
_cell.angle_gamma   90.00
#
_symmetry.space_group_name_H-M   'P 1'
#
loop_
_entity.id
_entity.type
_entity.pdbx_description
1 polymer ?
#
loop_
_entity_poly.entity_id
_entity_poly.type
_entity_poly.pdbx_seq_one_letter_code
_entity_poly.pdbx_strand_id
1 'polypeptide(L)'
;MECADSRHVTLCDADSRGFIVVAFCSAILHHWMCKIPTEVATLTQKRWKIEEYHKSIKQNASLAKSPTKTVRSQCNHIFASIVAFCKLETLSVKAQLNHFALKYKLLVRSNQIAFEELRRLKCL
;
A
#
# COMPACT_ATOMS: atom_id res chain seq x y z
N MET A 1 68.25 17.56 -16.18
CA MET A 1 67.57 17.43 -17.48
C MET A 1 67.46 15.94 -17.74
N GLU A 2 66.22 15.45 -17.93
CA GLU A 2 65.81 14.07 -18.28
C GLU A 2 66.06 12.99 -17.20
N CYS A 3 65.08 12.25 -16.65
CA CYS A 3 63.88 11.53 -17.10
C CYS A 3 64.11 10.01 -17.30
N ALA A 4 63.24 9.22 -16.63
CA ALA A 4 62.82 7.84 -16.93
C ALA A 4 63.84 6.69 -16.72
N ASP A 5 63.48 5.46 -16.35
CA ASP A 5 62.27 4.74 -15.88
C ASP A 5 62.73 3.28 -15.66
N SER A 6 61.88 2.50 -14.99
CA SER A 6 61.73 1.04 -15.05
C SER A 6 62.32 0.23 -13.90
N ARG A 7 61.47 -0.27 -12.98
CA ARG A 7 60.58 -1.47 -13.11
C ARG A 7 61.45 -2.74 -13.10
N HIS A 8 61.21 -3.83 -12.38
CA HIS A 8 60.05 -4.45 -11.73
C HIS A 8 60.61 -5.72 -11.03
N VAL A 9 59.91 -6.28 -10.01
CA VAL A 9 60.01 -7.65 -9.41
C VAL A 9 59.90 -7.49 -7.89
N THR A 10 58.98 -8.08 -7.13
CA THR A 10 57.91 -9.06 -7.37
C THR A 10 56.95 -8.93 -6.19
N LEU A 11 55.68 -8.61 -6.43
CA LEU A 11 54.62 -8.73 -5.43
C LEU A 11 53.67 -9.85 -5.86
N CYS A 12 54.20 -11.07 -5.96
CA CYS A 12 53.39 -12.28 -5.92
C CYS A 12 53.42 -12.77 -4.46
N ASP A 13 52.27 -13.22 -3.95
CA ASP A 13 52.04 -14.01 -2.71
C ASP A 13 51.22 -13.40 -1.56
N ALA A 14 50.39 -12.37 -1.79
CA ALA A 14 49.49 -11.86 -0.73
C ALA A 14 47.98 -11.83 -1.07
N ASP A 15 47.55 -12.32 -2.23
CA ASP A 15 46.25 -11.89 -2.80
C ASP A 15 45.18 -12.98 -2.98
N SER A 16 45.30 -14.13 -2.31
CA SER A 16 44.22 -15.15 -2.35
C SER A 16 43.38 -15.18 -1.07
N ARG A 17 43.99 -14.97 0.10
CA ARG A 17 43.24 -14.97 1.38
C ARG A 17 42.47 -13.66 1.59
N GLY A 18 43.06 -12.53 1.21
CA GLY A 18 42.39 -11.22 1.22
C GLY A 18 41.22 -11.16 0.24
N PHE A 19 41.38 -11.74 -0.96
CA PHE A 19 40.32 -11.82 -1.96
C PHE A 19 39.13 -12.65 -1.49
N ILE A 20 39.37 -13.78 -0.81
CA ILE A 20 38.30 -14.58 -0.20
C ILE A 20 37.58 -13.77 0.89
N VAL A 21 38.28 -13.12 1.81
CA VAL A 21 37.64 -12.33 2.88
C VAL A 21 36.84 -11.15 2.32
N VAL A 22 37.37 -10.42 1.33
CA VAL A 22 36.67 -9.31 0.67
C VAL A 22 35.45 -9.82 -0.11
N ALA A 23 35.56 -10.96 -0.80
CA ALA A 23 34.43 -11.59 -1.48
C ALA A 23 33.35 -12.05 -0.51
N PHE A 24 33.73 -12.66 0.63
CA PHE A 24 32.79 -13.07 1.68
C PHE A 24 32.13 -11.86 2.35
N CYS A 25 32.89 -10.82 2.72
CA CYS A 25 32.34 -9.58 3.27
C CYS A 25 31.38 -8.89 2.30
N SER A 26 31.71 -8.86 1.00
CA SER A 26 30.84 -8.29 -0.04
C SER A 26 29.58 -9.12 -0.26
N ALA A 27 29.68 -10.46 -0.22
CA ALA A 27 28.54 -11.36 -0.32
C ALA A 27 27.60 -11.27 0.90
N ILE A 28 28.16 -11.14 2.10
CA ILE A 28 27.39 -10.92 3.33
C ILE A 28 26.73 -9.54 3.29
N LEU A 29 27.44 -8.49 2.86
CA LEU A 29 26.85 -7.16 2.68
C LEU A 29 25.72 -7.19 1.65
N HIS A 30 25.92 -7.80 0.48
CA HIS A 30 24.91 -7.89 -0.57
C HIS A 30 23.71 -8.74 -0.13
N HIS A 31 23.92 -9.84 0.59
CA HIS A 31 22.84 -10.66 1.15
C HIS A 31 22.01 -9.88 2.17
N TRP A 32 22.66 -9.17 3.09
CA TRP A 32 21.99 -8.31 4.08
C TRP A 32 21.27 -7.14 3.41
N MET A 33 21.92 -6.45 2.47
CA MET A 33 21.35 -5.33 1.72
C MET A 33 20.19 -5.76 0.81
N CYS A 34 20.16 -7.00 0.32
CA CYS A 34 19.05 -7.52 -0.48
C CYS A 34 17.87 -7.99 0.38
N LYS A 35 18.13 -8.50 1.61
CA LYS A 35 17.06 -8.92 2.54
C LYS A 35 16.34 -7.78 3.25
N ILE A 36 17.03 -6.69 3.62
CA ILE A 36 16.41 -5.59 4.36
C ILE A 36 15.25 -4.90 3.58
N PRO A 37 15.40 -4.54 2.28
CA PRO A 37 14.33 -3.87 1.53
C PRO A 37 13.11 -4.76 1.33
N THR A 38 13.29 -6.07 1.13
CA THR A 38 12.18 -7.01 0.90
C THR A 38 11.36 -7.24 2.16
N GLU A 39 12.01 -7.38 3.32
CA GLU A 39 11.31 -7.53 4.60
C GLU A 39 10.54 -6.25 4.96
N VAL A 40 11.16 -5.09 4.78
CA VAL A 40 10.48 -3.79 5.03
C VAL A 40 9.29 -3.61 4.09
N ALA A 41 9.44 -3.93 2.79
CA ALA A 41 8.34 -3.81 1.82
C ALA A 41 7.15 -4.74 2.14
N THR A 42 7.41 -5.97 2.61
CA THR A 42 6.33 -6.88 2.99
C THR A 42 5.61 -6.44 4.27
N LEU A 43 6.34 -5.88 5.23
CA LEU A 43 5.76 -5.33 6.46
C LEU A 43 4.93 -4.08 6.19
N THR A 44 5.40 -3.17 5.33
CA THR A 44 4.63 -1.96 4.95
C THR A 44 3.35 -2.35 4.21
N GLN A 45 3.42 -3.31 3.29
CA GLN A 45 2.24 -3.80 2.57
C GLN A 45 1.18 -4.39 3.53
N LYS A 46 1.60 -5.19 4.51
CA LYS A 46 0.69 -5.77 5.51
C LYS A 46 0.04 -4.70 6.39
N ARG A 47 0.82 -3.73 6.88
CA ARG A 47 0.32 -2.63 7.71
C ARG A 47 -0.66 -1.73 6.94
N TRP A 48 -0.34 -1.42 5.68
CA TRP A 48 -1.16 -0.55 4.84
C TRP A 48 -2.55 -1.14 4.57
N LYS A 49 -2.64 -2.46 4.40
CA LYS A 49 -3.93 -3.14 4.22
C LYS A 49 -4.87 -2.99 5.42
N ILE A 50 -4.33 -2.94 6.63
CA ILE A 50 -5.12 -2.69 7.85
C ILE A 50 -5.61 -1.23 7.89
N GLU A 51 -4.75 -0.29 7.51
CA GLU A 51 -5.14 1.12 7.43
C GLU A 51 -6.22 1.36 6.36
N GLU A 52 -6.09 0.75 5.19
CA GLU A 52 -7.10 0.76 4.13
C GLU A 52 -8.45 0.23 4.63
N TYR A 53 -8.44 -0.90 5.33
CA TYR A 53 -9.62 -1.48 5.98
C TYR A 53 -10.26 -0.49 6.97
N HIS A 54 -9.48 0.03 7.93
CA HIS A 54 -9.99 0.99 8.92
C HIS A 54 -10.54 2.27 8.30
N LYS A 55 -9.88 2.77 7.25
CA LYS A 55 -10.31 3.96 6.52
C LYS A 55 -11.64 3.69 5.81
N SER A 56 -11.76 2.55 5.14
CA SER A 56 -12.96 2.21 4.39
C SER A 56 -14.16 1.93 5.30
N ILE A 57 -14.00 1.15 6.37
CA ILE A 57 -15.13 0.82 7.26
C ILE A 57 -15.69 2.07 7.97
N LYS A 58 -14.83 3.04 8.31
CA LYS A 58 -15.24 4.33 8.90
C LYS A 58 -15.93 5.24 7.88
N GLN A 59 -15.39 5.35 6.66
CA GLN A 59 -15.86 6.32 5.66
C GLN A 59 -17.00 5.81 4.78
N ASN A 60 -17.04 4.51 4.49
CA ASN A 60 -17.97 3.90 3.55
C ASN A 60 -19.01 2.99 4.23
N ALA A 61 -18.71 2.42 5.39
CA ALA A 61 -19.65 1.58 6.16
C ALA A 61 -20.17 2.25 7.44
N SER A 62 -19.88 3.54 7.63
CA SER A 62 -20.43 4.38 8.72
C SER A 62 -20.21 3.85 10.14
N LEU A 63 -19.16 3.07 10.37
CA LEU A 63 -18.89 2.44 11.67
C LEU A 63 -18.88 3.44 12.84
N ALA A 64 -18.27 4.61 12.63
CA ALA A 64 -18.11 5.64 13.66
C ALA A 64 -19.27 6.65 13.74
N LYS A 65 -20.34 6.47 12.94
CA LYS A 65 -21.44 7.45 12.82
C LYS A 65 -22.72 7.06 13.56
N SER A 66 -22.72 5.94 14.28
CA SER A 66 -23.93 5.47 14.96
C SER A 66 -24.25 6.31 16.22
N PRO A 67 -25.50 6.79 16.38
CA PRO A 67 -25.93 7.47 17.61
C PRO A 67 -26.33 6.52 18.75
N THR A 68 -26.18 5.19 18.56
CA THR A 68 -26.66 4.15 19.49
C THR A 68 -26.04 4.24 20.89
N LYS A 69 -26.88 4.06 21.93
CA LYS A 69 -26.49 4.20 23.34
C LYS A 69 -26.46 2.90 24.15
N THR A 70 -27.03 1.81 23.62
CA THR A 70 -27.05 0.52 24.31
C THR A 70 -26.02 -0.43 23.71
N VAL A 71 -25.43 -1.31 24.53
CA VAL A 71 -24.43 -2.29 24.07
C VAL A 71 -24.98 -3.14 22.93
N ARG A 72 -26.22 -3.63 23.04
CA ARG A 72 -26.86 -4.45 21.99
C ARG A 72 -26.93 -3.71 20.65
N SER A 73 -27.40 -2.46 20.65
CA SER A 73 -27.54 -1.69 19.41
C SER A 73 -26.18 -1.29 18.81
N GLN A 74 -25.18 -1.01 19.64
CA GLN A 74 -23.80 -0.78 19.20
C GLN A 74 -23.19 -2.03 18.56
N CYS A 75 -23.33 -3.20 19.19
CA CYS A 75 -22.86 -4.47 18.62
C CYS A 75 -23.51 -4.78 17.28
N ASN A 76 -24.83 -4.58 17.17
CA ASN A 76 -25.56 -4.78 15.92
C ASN A 76 -25.08 -3.82 14.82
N HIS A 77 -24.80 -2.56 15.14
CA HIS A 77 -24.25 -1.59 14.19
C HIS A 77 -22.86 -2.01 13.71
N ILE A 78 -21.98 -2.41 14.63
CA ILE A 78 -20.63 -2.91 14.29
C ILE A 78 -20.73 -4.10 13.34
N PHE A 79 -21.59 -5.07 13.65
CA PHE A 79 -21.82 -6.24 12.80
C PHE A 79 -22.32 -5.83 11.41
N ALA A 80 -23.34 -4.96 11.34
CA ALA A 80 -23.87 -4.48 10.08
C ALA A 80 -22.83 -3.72 9.25
N SER A 81 -21.99 -2.90 9.88
CA SER A 81 -20.89 -2.19 9.21
C SER A 81 -19.85 -3.15 8.63
N ILE A 82 -19.52 -4.25 9.33
CA ILE A 82 -18.60 -5.28 8.82
C ILE A 82 -19.22 -5.99 7.61
N VAL A 83 -20.49 -6.39 7.69
CA VAL A 83 -21.21 -7.02 6.58
C VAL A 83 -21.27 -6.09 5.36
N ALA A 84 -21.56 -4.80 5.57
CA ALA A 84 -21.57 -3.79 4.51
C ALA A 84 -20.19 -3.64 3.86
N PHE A 85 -19.11 -3.67 4.65
CA PHE A 85 -17.75 -3.66 4.14
C PHE A 85 -17.45 -4.89 3.27
N CYS A 86 -17.80 -6.11 3.70
CA CYS A 86 -17.61 -7.32 2.88
C CYS A 86 -18.33 -7.24 1.52
N LYS A 87 -19.54 -6.69 1.52
CA LYS A 87 -20.30 -6.44 0.27
C LYS A 87 -19.61 -5.40 -0.61
N LEU A 88 -19.09 -4.33 -0.01
CA LEU A 88 -18.35 -3.29 -0.72
C LEU A 88 -17.06 -3.85 -1.34
N GLU A 89 -16.33 -4.73 -0.65
CA GLU A 89 -15.16 -5.41 -1.18
C GLU A 89 -15.50 -6.35 -2.34
N THR A 90 -16.59 -7.09 -2.22
CA THR A 90 -17.08 -7.93 -3.32
C THR A 90 -17.36 -7.08 -4.57
N LEU A 91 -17.96 -5.91 -4.39
CA LEU A 91 -18.25 -4.98 -5.49
C LEU A 91 -16.97 -4.32 -6.04
N SER A 92 -16.03 -3.96 -5.16
CA SER A 92 -14.69 -3.45 -5.49
C SER A 92 -13.94 -4.39 -6.44
N VAL A 93 -13.89 -5.68 -6.08
CA VAL A 93 -13.27 -6.73 -6.88
C VAL A 93 -14.00 -6.92 -8.20
N LYS A 94 -15.33 -6.98 -8.20
CA LYS A 94 -16.12 -7.13 -9.45
C LYS A 94 -15.95 -5.94 -10.39
N ALA A 95 -15.86 -4.72 -9.85
CA ALA A 95 -15.72 -3.49 -10.63
C ALA A 95 -14.27 -3.18 -11.02
N GLN A 96 -13.28 -3.87 -10.43
CA GLN A 96 -11.86 -3.54 -10.54
C GLN A 96 -11.58 -2.07 -10.17
N LEU A 97 -12.28 -1.56 -9.16
CA LEU A 97 -12.18 -0.18 -8.68
C LEU A 97 -11.98 -0.18 -7.17
N ASN A 98 -11.10 0.69 -6.66
CA ASN A 98 -11.03 0.92 -5.21
C ASN A 98 -12.33 1.56 -4.67
N HIS A 99 -12.56 1.48 -3.36
CA HIS A 99 -13.82 1.93 -2.75
C HIS A 99 -14.12 3.42 -2.98
N PHE A 100 -13.09 4.27 -3.04
CA PHE A 100 -13.26 5.70 -3.28
C PHE A 100 -13.68 5.97 -4.72
N ALA A 101 -13.07 5.29 -5.68
CA ALA A 101 -13.42 5.38 -7.09
C ALA A 101 -14.85 4.87 -7.32
N LEU A 102 -15.24 3.78 -6.66
CA LEU A 102 -16.60 3.26 -6.71
C LEU A 102 -17.62 4.28 -6.17
N LYS A 103 -17.35 4.85 -4.98
CA LYS A 103 -18.19 5.90 -4.38
C LYS A 103 -18.30 7.12 -5.29
N TYR A 104 -17.17 7.58 -5.84
CA TYR A 104 -17.14 8.73 -6.75
C TYR A 104 -17.94 8.48 -8.03
N LYS A 105 -17.78 7.29 -8.64
CA LYS A 105 -18.54 6.89 -9.84
C LYS A 105 -20.04 6.94 -9.61
N LEU A 106 -20.51 6.41 -8.48
CA LEU A 106 -21.93 6.47 -8.10
C LEU A 106 -22.39 7.91 -7.87
N LEU A 107 -21.60 8.70 -7.13
CA LEU A 107 -21.95 10.09 -6.80
C LEU A 107 -22.05 10.97 -8.05
N VAL A 108 -21.12 10.84 -9.00
CA VAL A 108 -21.17 11.59 -10.27
C VAL A 108 -22.42 11.21 -11.06
N ARG A 109 -22.75 9.92 -11.17
CA ARG A 109 -23.96 9.48 -11.87
C ARG A 109 -25.23 9.98 -11.20
N SER A 110 -25.34 9.88 -9.88
CA SER A 110 -26.49 10.41 -9.14
C SER A 110 -26.65 11.93 -9.32
N ASN A 111 -25.55 12.69 -9.32
CA ASN A 111 -25.59 14.14 -9.52
C ASN A 111 -26.00 14.52 -10.94
N GLN A 112 -25.55 13.78 -11.95
CA GLN A 112 -25.97 14.00 -13.34
C GLN A 112 -27.48 13.83 -13.49
N ILE A 113 -28.02 12.72 -12.97
CA ILE A 113 -29.46 12.43 -13.00
C ILE A 113 -30.24 13.50 -12.23
N ALA A 114 -29.80 13.84 -11.01
CA ALA A 114 -30.46 14.88 -10.21
C ALA A 114 -30.46 16.25 -10.90
N PHE A 115 -29.37 16.60 -11.62
CA PHE A 115 -29.28 17.85 -12.36
C PHE A 115 -30.20 17.85 -13.59
N GLU A 116 -30.33 16.73 -14.29
CA GLU A 116 -31.29 16.57 -15.39
C GLU A 116 -32.73 16.76 -14.92
N GLU A 117 -33.11 16.17 -13.78
CA GLU A 117 -34.44 16.38 -13.20
C GLU A 117 -34.66 17.84 -12.78
N LEU A 118 -33.67 18.49 -12.18
CA LEU A 118 -33.75 19.90 -11.84
C LEU A 118 -33.98 20.78 -13.08
N ARG A 119 -33.32 20.47 -14.21
CA ARG A 119 -33.53 21.19 -15.47
C ARG A 119 -34.94 21.01 -16.01
N ARG A 120 -35.51 19.81 -15.91
CA ARG A 120 -36.91 19.57 -16.30
C ARG A 120 -37.88 20.39 -15.47
N LEU A 121 -37.70 20.43 -14.15
CA LEU A 121 -38.55 21.21 -13.25
C LEU A 121 -38.47 22.72 -13.50
N LYS A 122 -37.30 23.22 -13.91
CA LYS A 122 -37.10 24.65 -14.25
C LYS A 122 -37.58 25.03 -15.66
N CYS A 123 -37.89 24.07 -16.52
CA CYS A 123 -38.45 24.31 -17.85
C CYS A 123 -39.98 24.27 -17.89
N LEU A 124 -40.64 24.16 -16.72
CA LEU A 124 -42.04 24.53 -16.50
C LEU A 124 -42.12 25.98 -16.05
#